data_AF-A0A524AKC1-F1
#
_entry.id   AF-A0A524AKC1-F1
#
_cell.length_a   1.000
_cell.length_b   1.000
_cell.length_c   1.000
_cell.angle_alpha   90.00
_cell.angle_beta   90.00
_cell.angle_gamma   90.00
#
_symmetry.space_group_name_H-M   'P 1'
#
loop_
_entity.id
_entity.type
_entity.pdbx_description
1 polymer ?
#
loop_
_entity_poly.entity_id
_entity_poly.type
_entity_poly.pdbx_seq_one_letter_code
_entity_poly.pdbx_strand_id
1 'polypeptide(L)'
;MDSGRKIRILVAKPGLDGHDRGVRVIARAYRDAGFEVVYTGLHQTPEQIVAAALQEDVDLIGLSCLSGAHMSLFKRVLELLKA
;
A
#
# COMPACT_ATOMS: atom_id res chain seq x y z
N MET A 1 16.99 -18.78 6.65
CA MET A 1 15.81 -17.92 6.85
C MET A 1 16.33 -16.69 7.55
N ASP A 2 16.24 -15.53 6.91
CA ASP A 2 16.80 -14.29 7.42
C ASP A 2 15.98 -13.83 8.63
N SER A 3 16.40 -14.23 9.82
CA SER A 3 15.64 -14.06 11.07
C SER A 3 15.76 -12.65 11.68
N GLY A 4 16.27 -11.68 10.92
CA GLY A 4 16.54 -10.31 11.40
C GLY A 4 15.90 -9.17 10.61
N ARG A 5 15.48 -9.37 9.35
CA ARG A 5 14.83 -8.32 8.56
C ARG A 5 13.37 -8.13 8.99
N LYS A 6 13.00 -6.89 9.33
CA LYS A 6 11.60 -6.52 9.59
C LYS A 6 10.80 -6.59 8.29
N ILE A 7 9.58 -7.11 8.37
CA ILE A 7 8.65 -7.11 7.24
C ILE A 7 8.32 -5.65 6.90
N ARG A 8 8.50 -5.29 5.63
CA ARG A 8 8.20 -3.96 5.10
C ARG A 8 6.89 -4.01 4.33
N ILE A 9 5.99 -3.10 4.66
CA ILE A 9 4.69 -2.95 4.00
C ILE A 9 4.51 -1.55 3.45
N LEU A 10 4.14 -1.47 2.17
CA LEU A 10 3.64 -0.25 1.56
C LEU A 10 2.14 -0.17 1.77
N VAL A 11 1.66 0.92 2.35
CA VAL A 11 0.24 1.19 2.54
C VAL A 11 -0.16 2.36 1.65
N ALA A 12 -1.09 2.11 0.72
CA ALA A 12 -1.49 3.07 -0.30
C ALA A 12 -3.00 3.22 -0.42
N LYS A 13 -3.39 4.38 -0.96
CA LYS A 13 -4.77 4.71 -1.26
C LYS A 13 -4.89 5.23 -2.70
N PRO A 14 -5.30 4.37 -3.65
CA PRO A 14 -5.33 4.74 -5.06
C PRO A 14 -6.51 5.65 -5.41
N GLY A 15 -6.31 6.51 -6.41
CA GLY A 15 -7.36 7.37 -6.98
C GLY A 15 -7.82 8.48 -6.03
N LEU A 16 -8.92 9.17 -6.38
CA LEU A 16 -9.36 10.41 -5.73
C LEU A 16 -10.07 10.22 -4.37
N ASP A 17 -9.86 9.07 -3.72
CA ASP A 17 -10.50 8.79 -2.45
C ASP A 17 -9.76 9.51 -1.29
N GLY A 18 -10.36 10.59 -0.79
CA GLY A 18 -9.83 11.40 0.31
C GLY A 18 -10.02 10.79 1.71
N HIS A 19 -10.67 9.63 1.85
CA HIS A 19 -10.99 9.05 3.16
C HIS A 19 -9.78 8.35 3.79
N ASP A 20 -8.99 9.08 4.57
CA ASP A 20 -7.68 8.64 5.03
C ASP A 20 -7.66 8.06 6.46
N ARG A 21 -8.74 8.25 7.24
CA ARG A 21 -8.79 7.80 8.64
C ARG A 21 -8.52 6.30 8.79
N GLY A 22 -9.24 5.46 8.04
CA GLY A 22 -9.10 4.01 8.14
C GLY A 22 -7.70 3.52 7.79
N VAL A 23 -7.13 4.03 6.69
CA VAL A 23 -5.78 3.62 6.25
C VAL A 23 -4.69 4.06 7.22
N ARG A 24 -4.83 5.23 7.87
CA ARG A 24 -3.88 5.69 8.90
C ARG A 24 -3.91 4.84 10.15
N VAL A 25 -5.10 4.39 10.59
CA VAL A 25 -5.24 3.48 11.74
C VAL A 25 -4.54 2.16 11.45
N ILE A 26 -4.77 1.59 10.27
CA ILE A 26 -4.12 0.33 9.85
C ILE A 26 -2.61 0.50 9.71
N ALA A 27 -2.13 1.60 9.11
CA ALA A 27 -0.70 1.89 9.02
C ALA A 27 -0.04 2.03 10.40
N ARG A 28 -0.76 2.59 11.38
CA ARG A 28 -0.28 2.65 12.76
C ARG A 28 -0.24 1.26 13.40
N ALA A 29 -1.28 0.45 13.22
CA ALA A 29 -1.32 -0.92 13.74
C ALA A 29 -0.16 -1.79 13.20
N TYR A 30 0.19 -1.67 11.92
CA TYR A 30 1.36 -2.36 11.37
C TYR A 30 2.67 -1.93 12.03
N ARG A 31 2.87 -0.63 12.28
CA ARG A 31 4.06 -0.14 13.00
C ARG A 31 4.11 -0.68 14.43
N ASP A 32 2.98 -0.67 15.13
CA ASP A 32 2.90 -1.20 16.50
C ASP A 32 3.15 -2.72 16.54
N ALA A 33 2.85 -3.43 15.45
CA ALA A 33 3.20 -4.84 15.24
C ALA A 33 4.65 -5.09 14.80
N GLY A 34 5.48 -4.05 14.67
CA GLY A 34 6.92 -4.16 14.35
C GLY A 34 7.28 -4.11 12.87
N PHE A 35 6.31 -3.82 11.98
CA PHE A 35 6.57 -3.68 10.55
C PHE A 35 7.25 -2.35 10.24
N GLU A 36 8.08 -2.34 9.19
CA GLU A 36 8.48 -1.10 8.54
C GLU A 36 7.36 -0.65 7.60
N VAL A 37 6.81 0.53 7.81
CA VAL A 37 5.61 0.99 7.09
C VAL A 37 5.93 2.18 6.21
N VAL A 38 5.78 2.00 4.89
CA VAL A 38 5.82 3.07 3.90
C VAL A 38 4.39 3.50 3.61
N TYR A 39 4.02 4.73 3.96
CA TYR A 39 2.70 5.27 3.64
C TYR A 39 2.82 6.25 2.47
N THR A 40 2.15 5.96 1.35
CA THR A 40 2.29 6.74 0.11
C THR A 40 1.42 8.00 0.07
N GLY A 41 0.55 8.19 1.06
CA GLY A 41 -0.41 9.29 1.05
C GLY A 41 -1.65 9.01 0.21
N LEU A 42 -2.33 10.08 -0.19
CA LEU A 42 -3.58 10.02 -0.95
C LEU A 42 -3.32 10.21 -2.44
N HIS A 43 -4.32 9.85 -3.25
CA HIS A 43 -4.37 10.19 -4.66
C HIS A 43 -3.25 9.61 -5.51
N GLN A 44 -2.73 8.45 -5.11
CA GLN A 44 -1.71 7.75 -5.88
C GLN A 44 -2.34 7.03 -7.07
N THR A 45 -1.68 7.02 -8.21
CA THR A 45 -2.08 6.16 -9.33
C THR A 45 -1.60 4.72 -9.07
N PRO A 46 -2.23 3.70 -9.70
CA PRO A 46 -1.73 2.34 -9.66
C PRO A 46 -0.25 2.22 -10.05
N GLU A 47 0.18 2.95 -11.07
CA GLU A 47 1.57 2.97 -11.56
C GLU A 47 2.52 3.54 -10.51
N GLN A 48 2.15 4.62 -9.82
CA GLN A 48 2.95 5.19 -8.72
C GLN A 48 3.06 4.22 -7.55
N ILE A 49 1.98 3.51 -7.21
CA ILE A 49 1.98 2.52 -6.13
C ILE A 49 2.93 1.37 -6.44
N VAL A 50 2.90 0.84 -7.66
CA VAL A 50 3.79 -0.25 -8.08
C VAL A 50 5.24 0.22 -8.13
N ALA A 51 5.50 1.40 -8.69
CA ALA A 51 6.84 1.98 -8.70
C ALA A 51 7.40 2.15 -7.29
N ALA A 52 6.62 2.70 -6.36
CA ALA A 52 7.02 2.86 -4.96
C ALA A 52 7.24 1.51 -4.27
N ALA A 53 6.40 0.50 -4.53
CA ALA A 53 6.56 -0.82 -3.96
C ALA A 53 7.89 -1.50 -4.39
N LEU A 54 8.25 -1.35 -5.66
CA LEU A 54 9.52 -1.86 -6.20
C LEU A 54 10.73 -1.06 -5.68
N GLN A 55 10.64 0.26 -5.64
CA GLN A 55 11.72 1.14 -5.15
C GLN A 55 12.02 0.91 -3.66
N GLU A 56 10.98 0.73 -2.86
CA GLU A 56 11.10 0.52 -1.42
C GLU A 56 11.36 -0.94 -1.04
N ASP A 57 11.40 -1.86 -2.02
CA ASP A 57 11.63 -3.30 -1.83
C ASP A 57 10.74 -3.89 -0.72
N VAL A 58 9.42 -3.66 -0.86
CA VAL A 58 8.44 -4.07 0.16
C VAL A 58 8.04 -5.53 0.02
N ASP A 59 7.80 -6.18 1.15
CA ASP A 59 7.32 -7.57 1.20
C ASP A 59 5.80 -7.64 0.96
N LEU A 60 5.07 -6.56 1.27
CA LEU A 60 3.61 -6.49 1.22
C LEU A 60 3.11 -5.13 0.70
N ILE A 61 1.96 -5.14 0.03
CA ILE A 61 1.22 -3.93 -0.37
C ILE A 61 -0.19 -3.99 0.22
N GLY A 62 -0.53 -3.01 1.06
CA GLY A 62 -1.87 -2.78 1.59
C GLY A 62 -2.59 -1.67 0.83
N LEU A 63 -3.73 -1.99 0.21
CA LEU A 63 -4.55 -1.02 -0.53
C LEU A 63 -5.83 -0.68 0.24
N SER A 64 -6.15 0.61 0.33
CA SER A 64 -7.38 1.10 0.96
C SER A 64 -8.30 1.80 -0.05
N CYS A 65 -9.61 1.58 0.04
CA CYS A 65 -10.61 2.26 -0.78
C CYS A 65 -11.96 2.26 -0.05
N LEU A 66 -12.61 3.42 -0.02
CA LEU A 66 -13.99 3.64 0.45
C LEU A 66 -14.89 4.07 -0.71
N SER A 67 -14.35 4.74 -1.73
CA SER A 67 -15.11 5.27 -2.88
C SER A 67 -15.79 4.22 -3.78
N GLY A 68 -15.64 2.92 -3.49
CA GLY A 68 -16.17 1.83 -4.31
C GLY A 68 -15.32 1.47 -5.54
N ALA A 69 -14.26 2.22 -5.83
CA ALA A 69 -13.40 2.03 -7.01
C ALA A 69 -12.40 0.86 -6.89
N HIS A 70 -12.47 0.03 -5.85
CA HIS A 70 -11.52 -1.06 -5.61
C HIS A 70 -11.47 -2.08 -6.77
N MET A 71 -12.62 -2.41 -7.38
CA MET A 71 -12.66 -3.38 -8.48
C MET A 71 -11.98 -2.91 -9.76
N SER A 72 -11.75 -1.61 -9.95
CA SER A 72 -10.97 -1.08 -11.07
C SER A 72 -9.53 -0.83 -10.66
N LEU A 73 -9.33 -0.06 -9.59
CA LEU A 73 -8.00 0.41 -9.18
C LEU A 73 -7.12 -0.72 -8.65
N PHE A 74 -7.66 -1.65 -7.85
CA PHE A 74 -6.84 -2.72 -7.26
C PHE A 74 -6.49 -3.78 -8.32
N LYS A 75 -7.40 -4.05 -9.25
CA LYS A 75 -7.10 -4.92 -10.40
C LYS A 75 -5.95 -4.37 -11.21
N ARG A 76 -5.97 -3.06 -11.51
CA ARG A 76 -4.88 -2.41 -12.25
C ARG A 76 -3.53 -2.52 -11.52
N VAL A 77 -3.50 -2.35 -10.20
CA VAL A 77 -2.27 -2.59 -9.40
C VAL A 77 -1.79 -4.03 -9.56
N LEU A 78 -2.69 -5.02 -9.44
CA LEU A 78 -2.32 -6.44 -9.58
C LEU A 78 -1.83 -6.80 -10.98
N GLU A 79 -2.41 -6.22 -12.03
CA GLU A 79 -1.94 -6.40 -13.41
C GLU A 79 -0.52 -5.87 -13.59
N LEU A 80 -0.26 -4.66 -13.08
CA LEU A 80 1.06 -4.02 -13.16
C LEU A 80 2.14 -4.78 -12.38
N LEU A 81 1.79 -5.43 -11.26
CA LEU A 81 2.73 -6.25 -10.47
C LEU A 81 3.08 -7.58 -11.13
N LYS A 82 2.26 -8.05 -12.09
CA LYS A 82 2.46 -9.32 -12.80
C LYS A 82 3.15 -9.17 -14.16
N ALA A 83 3.28 -7.93 -14.64
CA ALA A 83 3.93 -7.60 -15.90
C ALA A 83 5.46 -7.61 -15.73
#